data_AF-A0A847E374-F1
#
_entry.id   AF-A0A847E374-F1
#
_cell.length_a   1.000
_cell.length_b   1.000
_cell.length_c   1.000
_cell.angle_alpha   90.00
_cell.angle_beta   90.00
_cell.angle_gamma   90.00
#
_symmetry.space_group_name_H-M   'P 1'
#
loop_
_entity.id
_entity.type
_entity.pdbx_description
1 polymer ?
#
loop_
_entity_poly.entity_id
_entity_poly.type
_entity_poly.pdbx_seq_one_letter_code
_entity_poly.pdbx_strand_id
1 'polypeptide(L)'
;MFTYLCFRLLKELNKVELNGMEIVEEKELYSNYFLNPAIDQKYPNGEALLDLYKRVKQFVDNIDIYDKSLLITHRGFINMIYFILNDIEINYDKKQFNVTHSSIHKIDSEKIKRILP
;
A
#
# COMPACT_ATOMS: atom_id res chain seq x y z
N MET A 1 1.44 -26.97 0.97
CA MET A 1 2.35 -26.29 0.03
C MET A 1 2.69 -24.94 0.64
N PHE A 2 3.92 -24.76 1.14
CA PHE A 2 4.36 -23.46 1.66
C PHE A 2 4.86 -22.65 0.46
N THR A 3 4.04 -21.72 -0.01
CA THR A 3 4.47 -20.73 -0.99
C THR A 3 5.42 -19.76 -0.28
N TYR A 4 6.68 -19.70 -0.73
CA TYR A 4 7.63 -18.71 -0.26
C TYR A 4 7.18 -17.34 -0.77
N LEU A 5 6.33 -16.67 -0.02
CA LEU A 5 6.04 -15.26 -0.27
C LEU A 5 7.31 -14.49 0.08
N CYS A 6 7.93 -13.88 -0.92
CA CYS A 6 9.07 -13.00 -0.68
C CYS A 6 8.60 -11.81 0.16
N PHE A 7 8.95 -11.79 1.45
CA PHE A 7 8.55 -10.75 2.40
C PHE A 7 8.82 -9.33 1.92
N ARG A 8 9.79 -9.14 1.01
CA ARG A 8 10.07 -7.84 0.39
C ARG A 8 8.88 -7.27 -0.38
N LEU A 9 8.03 -8.12 -0.95
CA LEU A 9 6.86 -7.70 -1.73
C LEU A 9 5.76 -7.10 -0.86
N LEU A 10 5.69 -7.45 0.43
CA LEU A 10 4.65 -6.98 1.36
C LEU A 10 5.02 -5.70 2.12
N LYS A 11 6.22 -5.15 1.88
CA LYS A 11 6.70 -3.96 2.58
C LYS A 11 5.92 -2.72 2.15
N GLU A 12 5.80 -1.77 3.09
CA GLU A 12 5.27 -0.43 2.86
C GLU A 12 6.05 0.32 1.76
N LEU A 13 5.46 1.40 1.23
CA LEU A 13 6.11 2.30 0.28
C LEU A 13 7.49 2.75 0.81
N ASN A 14 8.55 2.49 0.07
CA ASN A 14 9.88 2.90 0.47
C ASN A 14 10.18 4.35 0.09
N LYS A 15 10.17 5.26 1.08
CA LYS A 15 10.61 6.65 0.89
C LYS A 15 12.06 6.93 1.31
N VAL A 16 12.83 5.89 1.61
CA VAL A 16 14.22 5.96 2.11
C VAL A 16 14.36 6.95 3.27
N GLU A 17 15.00 8.11 3.05
CA GLU A 17 15.36 9.09 4.06
C GLU A 17 14.14 9.77 4.70
N LEU A 18 12.99 9.75 4.01
CA LEU A 18 11.74 10.28 4.55
C LEU A 18 11.01 9.27 5.44
N ASN A 19 11.44 8.01 5.47
CA ASN A 19 10.83 7.02 6.35
C ASN A 19 11.17 7.36 7.81
N GLY A 20 10.15 7.72 8.59
CA GLY A 20 10.32 8.04 10.02
C GLY A 20 10.69 9.50 10.31
N MET A 21 10.80 10.34 9.27
CA MET A 21 10.91 11.80 9.43
C MET A 21 9.60 12.37 9.96
N GLU A 22 9.68 13.38 10.82
CA GLU A 22 8.48 14.08 11.28
C GLU A 22 7.87 14.89 10.13
N ILE A 23 6.53 14.94 10.06
CA ILE A 23 5.80 15.59 8.95
C ILE A 23 6.20 17.06 8.78
N VAL A 24 6.55 17.75 9.88
CA VAL A 24 6.96 19.15 9.85
C VAL A 24 8.29 19.31 9.11
N GLU A 25 9.28 18.50 9.46
CA GLU A 25 10.61 18.49 8.83
C GLU A 25 10.55 18.04 7.36
N GLU A 26 9.72 17.03 7.05
CA GLU A 26 9.53 16.51 5.68
C GLU A 26 8.97 17.61 4.75
N LYS A 27 8.07 18.46 5.25
CA LYS A 27 7.48 19.57 4.47
C LYS A 27 8.47 20.68 4.18
N GLU A 28 9.36 20.99 5.11
CA GLU A 28 10.36 22.05 4.94
C GLU A 28 11.49 21.63 3.99
N LEU A 29 11.97 20.39 4.13
CA LEU A 29 13.11 19.88 3.36
C LEU A 29 12.70 19.31 1.99
N TYR A 30 11.47 18.80 1.86
CA TYR A 30 11.01 18.04 0.69
C TYR A 30 9.61 18.47 0.22
N SER A 31 9.33 19.78 0.20
CA SER A 31 8.04 20.37 -0.19
C SER A 31 7.48 19.84 -1.52
N ASN A 32 8.36 19.61 -2.52
CA ASN A 32 8.01 19.08 -3.85
C ASN A 32 7.44 17.64 -3.82
N TYR A 33 7.64 16.89 -2.74
CA TYR A 33 7.14 15.53 -2.57
C TYR A 33 5.86 15.44 -1.72
N PHE A 34 5.38 16.58 -1.21
CA PHE A 34 4.27 16.63 -0.26
C PHE A 34 3.00 17.27 -0.81
N LEU A 35 3.11 18.15 -1.82
CA LEU A 35 2.01 18.94 -2.37
C LEU A 35 1.21 18.24 -3.49
N ASN A 36 1.08 16.91 -3.44
CA ASN A 36 0.57 16.02 -4.51
C ASN A 36 1.67 15.60 -5.50
N PRO A 37 2.63 14.75 -5.09
CA PRO A 37 3.55 14.15 -6.04
C PRO A 37 2.79 13.37 -7.12
N ALA A 38 3.35 13.31 -8.32
CA ALA A 38 2.80 12.45 -9.37
C ALA A 38 2.92 10.97 -8.95
N ILE A 39 2.01 10.12 -9.39
CA ILE A 39 1.96 8.70 -9.01
C ILE A 39 3.20 7.91 -9.44
N ASP A 40 3.89 8.37 -10.48
CA ASP A 40 5.12 7.83 -11.05
C ASP A 40 6.39 8.55 -10.55
N GLN A 41 6.25 9.62 -9.77
CA GLN A 41 7.36 10.32 -9.15
C GLN A 41 7.98 9.47 -8.05
N LYS A 42 9.26 9.13 -8.22
CA LYS A 42 10.04 8.38 -7.24
C LYS A 42 10.53 9.30 -6.14
N TYR A 43 10.45 8.84 -4.89
CA TYR A 43 11.27 9.43 -3.82
C TYR A 43 12.77 9.23 -4.13
N PRO A 44 13.67 10.13 -3.69
CA PRO A 44 15.11 9.94 -3.88
C PRO A 44 15.56 8.58 -3.34
N ASN A 45 16.18 7.75 -4.20
CA ASN A 45 16.58 6.37 -3.91
C ASN A 45 15.43 5.40 -3.49
N GLY A 46 14.19 5.84 -3.59
CA GLY A 46 13.00 5.14 -3.13
C GLY A 46 12.09 4.65 -4.26
N GLU A 47 10.85 4.38 -3.88
CA GLU A 47 9.77 3.92 -4.77
C GLU A 47 8.85 5.07 -5.17
N ALA A 48 8.23 4.98 -6.34
CA ALA A 48 7.02 5.75 -6.64
C ALA A 48 5.77 5.04 -6.08
N LEU A 49 4.64 5.74 -5.99
CA LEU A 49 3.37 5.08 -5.62
C LEU A 49 3.01 3.97 -6.61
N LEU A 50 3.27 4.19 -7.90
CA LEU A 50 3.08 3.22 -8.97
C LEU A 50 3.96 1.96 -8.79
N ASP A 51 5.14 2.08 -8.19
CA ASP A 51 5.99 0.92 -7.92
C ASP A 51 5.38 0.04 -6.81
N LEU A 52 4.85 0.65 -5.74
CA LEU A 52 4.09 -0.08 -4.72
C LEU A 52 2.85 -0.74 -5.33
N TYR A 53 2.09 -0.02 -6.17
CA TYR A 53 0.92 -0.58 -6.85
C TYR A 53 1.29 -1.83 -7.66
N LYS A 54 2.35 -1.79 -8.47
CA LYS A 54 2.82 -2.93 -9.27
C LYS A 54 3.16 -4.14 -8.39
N ARG A 55 3.84 -3.93 -7.26
CA ARG A 55 4.15 -5.01 -6.30
C ARG A 55 2.90 -5.61 -5.69
N VAL A 56 1.95 -4.78 -5.29
CA VAL A 56 0.69 -5.26 -4.70
C VAL A 56 -0.14 -5.98 -5.76
N LYS A 57 -0.13 -5.51 -7.01
CA LYS A 57 -0.80 -6.19 -8.12
C LYS A 57 -0.27 -7.60 -8.34
N GLN A 58 1.05 -7.79 -8.34
CA GLN A 58 1.64 -9.13 -8.42
C GLN A 58 1.18 -10.06 -7.29
N PHE A 59 0.98 -9.51 -6.08
CA PHE A 59 0.40 -10.27 -4.97
C PHE A 59 -1.09 -10.59 -5.20
N VAL A 60 -1.87 -9.60 -5.61
CA VAL A 60 -3.32 -9.74 -5.86
C VAL A 60 -3.61 -10.71 -7.01
N ASP A 61 -2.82 -10.68 -8.09
CA ASP A 61 -2.95 -11.58 -9.24
C ASP A 61 -2.78 -13.07 -8.83
N ASN A 62 -2.18 -13.34 -7.68
CA ASN A 62 -1.98 -14.68 -7.13
C ASN A 62 -2.75 -14.91 -5.82
N ILE A 63 -3.74 -14.06 -5.49
CA ILE A 63 -4.35 -14.08 -4.16
C ILE A 63 -5.16 -15.35 -3.87
N ASP A 64 -5.71 -15.98 -4.92
CA ASP A 64 -6.55 -17.18 -4.80
C ASP A 64 -5.78 -18.42 -4.33
N ILE A 65 -4.45 -18.40 -4.36
CA ILE A 65 -3.64 -19.48 -3.77
C ILE A 65 -3.72 -19.50 -2.23
N TYR A 66 -4.23 -18.43 -1.62
CA TYR A 66 -4.32 -18.25 -0.18
C TYR A 66 -5.76 -18.44 0.31
N ASP A 67 -6.14 -19.68 0.62
CA ASP A 67 -7.41 -19.94 1.32
C ASP A 67 -7.25 -19.72 2.84
N LYS A 68 -8.28 -19.14 3.48
CA LYS A 68 -8.38 -18.88 4.94
C LYS A 68 -7.08 -18.37 5.59
N SER A 69 -6.43 -17.40 4.95
CA SER A 69 -5.15 -16.85 5.38
C SER A 69 -5.28 -15.46 6.04
N LEU A 70 -4.38 -15.14 6.96
CA LEU A 70 -4.26 -13.82 7.58
C LEU A 70 -2.99 -13.12 7.07
N LEU A 71 -3.17 -11.98 6.40
CA LEU A 71 -2.09 -11.10 5.99
C LEU A 71 -1.95 -9.94 6.99
N ILE A 72 -0.78 -9.84 7.62
CA ILE A 72 -0.41 -8.68 8.45
C ILE A 72 0.55 -7.81 7.64
N THR A 73 0.15 -6.57 7.38
CA THR A 73 0.93 -5.63 6.56
C THR A 73 0.62 -4.18 6.98
N HIS A 74 1.01 -3.22 6.17
CA HIS A 74 0.94 -1.80 6.43
C HIS A 74 -0.22 -1.14 5.68
N ARG A 75 -0.54 0.10 6.06
CA ARG A 75 -1.70 0.84 5.54
C ARG A 75 -1.62 1.07 4.04
N GLY A 76 -0.46 1.45 3.50
CA GLY A 76 -0.33 1.72 2.07
C GLY A 76 -0.52 0.46 1.23
N PHE A 77 -0.06 -0.69 1.71
CA PHE A 77 -0.28 -1.98 1.06
C PHE A 77 -1.77 -2.34 1.00
N ILE A 78 -2.49 -2.23 2.13
CA ILE A 78 -3.93 -2.51 2.18
C ILE A 78 -4.70 -1.57 1.24
N ASN A 79 -4.36 -0.28 1.23
CA ASN A 79 -4.98 0.69 0.31
C ASN A 79 -4.77 0.30 -1.16
N MET A 80 -3.60 -0.22 -1.55
CA MET A 80 -3.39 -0.68 -2.92
C MET A 80 -4.28 -1.88 -3.28
N ILE A 81 -4.53 -2.79 -2.35
CA ILE A 81 -5.47 -3.90 -2.58
C ILE A 81 -6.88 -3.34 -2.89
N TYR A 82 -7.32 -2.30 -2.18
CA TYR A 82 -8.58 -1.61 -2.47
C TYR A 82 -8.63 -1.00 -3.86
N PHE A 83 -7.57 -0.31 -4.28
CA PHE A 83 -7.51 0.25 -5.64
C PHE A 83 -7.60 -0.85 -6.71
N ILE A 84 -6.86 -1.96 -6.52
CA ILE A 84 -6.79 -3.05 -7.50
C ILE A 84 -8.12 -3.79 -7.59
N LEU A 85 -8.65 -4.26 -6.46
CA LEU A 85 -9.84 -5.13 -6.43
C LEU A 85 -11.14 -4.40 -6.74
N ASN A 86 -11.19 -3.08 -6.57
CA ASN A 86 -12.37 -2.27 -6.88
C ASN A 86 -12.25 -1.50 -8.20
N ASP A 87 -11.17 -1.70 -8.97
CA ASP A 87 -10.91 -0.98 -10.23
C ASP A 87 -10.96 0.55 -10.08
N ILE A 88 -10.31 1.06 -9.02
CA ILE A 88 -10.25 2.50 -8.72
C ILE A 88 -8.89 3.05 -9.19
N GLU A 89 -8.91 4.21 -9.83
CA GLU A 89 -7.70 4.92 -10.23
C GLU A 89 -6.81 5.27 -9.03
N ILE A 90 -5.53 4.89 -9.10
CA ILE A 90 -4.58 5.08 -8.00
C ILE A 90 -4.32 6.56 -7.72
N ASN A 91 -4.28 6.91 -6.44
CA ASN A 91 -4.00 8.26 -5.99
C ASN A 91 -3.42 8.27 -4.56
N TYR A 92 -3.01 9.44 -4.10
CA TYR A 92 -2.42 9.63 -2.77
C TYR A 92 -3.44 9.79 -1.63
N ASP A 93 -4.75 9.71 -1.89
CA ASP A 93 -5.76 9.78 -0.82
C ASP A 93 -5.75 8.51 0.02
N LYS A 94 -4.98 8.56 1.12
CA LYS A 94 -4.87 7.45 2.06
C LYS A 94 -6.13 7.26 2.91
N LYS A 95 -7.05 8.23 2.98
CA LYS A 95 -8.21 8.21 3.88
C LYS A 95 -9.44 7.55 3.26
N GLN A 96 -9.53 7.48 1.94
CA GLN A 96 -10.72 7.01 1.23
C GLN A 96 -11.22 5.62 1.65
N PHE A 97 -10.33 4.68 2.01
CA PHE A 97 -10.70 3.32 2.40
C PHE A 97 -10.78 3.11 3.93
N ASN A 98 -10.52 4.17 4.70
CA ASN A 98 -10.56 4.16 6.15
C ASN A 98 -9.74 3.00 6.76
N VAL A 99 -8.53 2.73 6.25
CA VAL A 99 -7.60 1.76 6.85
C VAL A 99 -6.93 2.42 8.05
N THR A 100 -7.23 1.94 9.26
CA THR A 100 -6.70 2.46 10.53
C THR A 100 -5.85 1.43 11.25
N HIS A 101 -5.16 1.86 12.31
CA HIS A 101 -4.43 0.94 13.18
C HIS A 101 -5.39 -0.13 13.73
N SER A 102 -4.94 -1.38 13.76
CA SER A 102 -5.71 -2.57 14.19
C SER A 102 -6.98 -2.90 13.40
N SER A 103 -7.30 -2.16 12.33
CA SER A 103 -8.44 -2.49 11.49
C SER A 103 -8.24 -3.81 10.74
N ILE A 104 -9.32 -4.55 10.56
CA ILE A 104 -9.32 -5.83 9.84
C ILE A 104 -10.16 -5.70 8.57
N HIS A 105 -9.59 -6.18 7.47
CA HIS A 105 -10.19 -6.15 6.15
C HIS A 105 -10.32 -7.57 5.62
N LYS A 106 -11.49 -7.91 5.10
CA LYS A 106 -11.80 -9.20 4.50
C LYS A 106 -11.75 -9.08 2.98
N ILE A 107 -11.05 -10.01 2.35
CA ILE A 107 -11.12 -10.26 0.91
C ILE A 107 -12.01 -11.48 0.70
N ASP A 108 -12.98 -11.36 -0.21
CA ASP A 108 -13.95 -12.40 -0.53
C ASP A 108 -14.39 -12.23 -1.97
N SER A 109 -14.20 -13.28 -2.80
CA SER A 109 -14.62 -13.29 -4.21
C SER A 109 -14.11 -12.05 -4.98
N GLU A 110 -12.80 -11.80 -4.91
CA GLU A 110 -12.12 -10.64 -5.51
C GLU A 110 -12.63 -9.26 -5.03
N LYS A 111 -13.39 -9.19 -3.94
CA LYS A 111 -13.83 -7.93 -3.33
C LYS A 111 -13.20 -7.75 -1.96
N ILE A 112 -12.84 -6.52 -1.62
CA ILE A 112 -12.31 -6.17 -0.29
C ILE A 112 -13.26 -5.26 0.47
N LYS A 113 -13.46 -5.54 1.75
CA LYS A 113 -14.24 -4.71 2.67
C LYS A 113 -13.63 -4.69 4.07
N ARG A 114 -13.78 -3.57 4.77
CA ARG A 114 -13.40 -3.47 6.18
C ARG A 114 -14.46 -4.18 7.01
N ILE A 115 -14.03 -5.01 7.95
CA ILE A 115 -14.93 -5.78 8.81
C ILE A 115 -14.81 -5.41 10.29
N LEU A 116 -13.68 -4.85 10.71
CA LEU A 116 -13.49 -4.36 12.08
C LEU A 116 -12.76 -3.02 12.11
N PRO A 117 -13.06 -2.18 13.14
CA PRO A 117 -12.38 -0.93 13.35
C PRO A 117 -10.91 -1.10 13.73
#